data_AF-A0A0H3E7S8-F1
#
_entry.id   AF-A0A0H3E7S8-F1
#
_cell.length_a   1.000
_cell.length_b   1.000
_cell.length_c   1.000
_cell.angle_alpha   90.00
_cell.angle_beta   90.00
_cell.angle_gamma   90.00
#
_symmetry.space_group_name_H-M   'P 1'
#
loop_
_entity.id
_entity.type
_entity.pdbx_description
1 polymer ?
#
loop_
_entity_poly.entity_id
_entity_poly.type
_entity_poly.pdbx_seq_one_letter_code
_entity_poly.pdbx_strand_id
1 'polypeptide(L)' 'MVAMVSWAEPGSRFTRDFESECAWPVSVANQKTVGGFPHIVWRTAGDIARRVAERLGTAMPSPFDGLAAIGVATMC' A
#
# COMPACT_ATOMS: atom_id res chain seq x y z
N MET A 1 -18.20 17.34 -5.38
CA MET A 1 -17.46 16.63 -6.45
C MET A 1 -15.99 16.96 -6.25
N VAL A 2 -15.15 15.99 -5.90
CA VAL A 2 -13.69 16.19 -5.88
C VAL A 2 -13.23 16.09 -7.33
N ALA A 3 -12.42 17.05 -7.80
CA ALA A 3 -11.93 17.05 -9.17
C ALA A 3 -11.13 15.77 -9.46
N MET A 4 -11.37 15.15 -10.63
CA MET A 4 -10.57 14.03 -11.12
C MET A 4 -9.22 14.58 -11.57
N VAL A 5 -8.16 14.33 -10.81
CA VAL A 5 -6.80 14.76 -11.11
C VAL A 5 -5.92 13.54 -11.36
N SER A 6 -4.89 13.68 -12.19
CA SER A 6 -4.01 12.55 -12.56
C SER A 6 -3.04 12.14 -11.43
N TRP A 7 -2.82 13.00 -10.43
CA TRP A 7 -1.82 12.81 -9.38
C TRP A 7 -2.37 12.36 -8.02
N ALA A 8 -3.69 12.19 -7.86
CA ALA A 8 -4.32 11.76 -6.62
C ALA A 8 -5.46 10.78 -6.90
N GLU A 9 -5.70 9.84 -5.98
CA GLU A 9 -6.83 8.93 -6.10
C GLU A 9 -8.16 9.69 -5.87
N PRO A 10 -9.26 9.31 -6.54
CA PRO A 10 -10.58 9.92 -6.30
C PRO A 10 -10.96 9.91 -4.82
N GLY A 11 -11.21 11.08 -4.25
CA GLY A 11 -11.56 11.23 -2.83
C GLY A 11 -10.40 11.13 -1.85
N SER A 12 -9.15 10.95 -2.32
CA SER A 12 -7.97 11.08 -1.47
C SER A 12 -7.65 12.55 -1.19
N ARG A 13 -7.12 12.80 0.01
CA ARG A 13 -6.56 14.09 0.41
C ARG A 13 -5.05 14.17 0.14
N PHE A 14 -4.45 13.07 -0.33
CA PHE A 14 -3.01 12.91 -0.52
C PHE A 14 -2.69 12.64 -1.99
N THR A 15 -1.45 12.92 -2.38
CA THR A 15 -0.94 12.54 -3.70
C THR A 15 -0.70 11.03 -3.75
N ARG A 16 -0.74 10.45 -4.96
CA ARG A 16 -0.39 9.04 -5.18
C ARG A 16 1.03 8.71 -4.72
N ASP A 17 1.95 9.66 -4.85
CA ASP A 17 3.35 9.50 -4.44
C ASP A 17 3.47 9.45 -2.91
N PHE A 18 2.82 10.37 -2.20
CA PHE A 18 2.77 10.34 -0.73
C PHE A 18 2.12 9.07 -0.20
N GLU A 19 1.02 8.63 -0.82
CA GLU A 19 0.38 7.38 -0.45
C GLU A 19 1.31 6.17 -0.64
N SER A 20 2.12 6.17 -1.70
CA SER A 20 3.09 5.10 -1.98
C SER A 20 4.24 5.09 -0.98
N GLU A 21 4.76 6.27 -0.62
CA GLU A 21 5.78 6.43 0.42
C GLU A 21 5.26 5.97 1.79
N CYS A 22 4.02 6.30 2.13
CA CYS A 22 3.40 5.87 3.38
C CYS A 22 3.12 4.36 3.41
N ALA A 23 2.72 3.75 2.29
CA ALA A 23 2.33 2.35 2.26
C ALA A 23 3.51 1.40 2.48
N TRP A 24 4.70 1.75 1.99
CA TRP A 24 5.88 0.88 2.06
C TRP A 24 6.25 0.51 3.51
N PRO A 25 6.52 1.45 4.44
CA PRO A 25 6.85 1.12 5.82
C PRO A 25 5.74 0.32 6.53
N VAL A 26 4.47 0.63 6.25
CA VAL A 26 3.30 -0.06 6.84
C VAL A 26 3.25 -1.54 6.43
N SER A 27 3.74 -1.88 5.24
CA SER A 27 3.77 -3.26 4.75
C SER A 27 4.90 -4.12 5.33
N VAL A 28 5.95 -3.52 5.89
CA VAL A 28 7.15 -4.25 6.34
C VAL A 28 7.47 -4.08 7.83
N ALA A 29 6.82 -3.15 8.53
CA ALA A 29 7.10 -2.82 9.91
C ALA A 29 5.84 -2.53 10.74
N ASN A 30 5.94 -2.71 12.06
CA ASN A 30 4.83 -2.48 12.99
C ASN A 30 4.66 -0.98 13.33
N GLN A 31 3.52 -0.62 13.92
CA GLN A 31 3.20 0.75 14.32
C GLN A 31 4.23 1.40 15.24
N LYS A 32 4.87 0.66 16.16
CA LYS A 32 5.90 1.25 17.04
C LYS A 32 7.15 1.63 16.25
N THR A 33 7.51 0.83 15.25
CA THR A 33 8.66 1.06 14.38
C THR A 33 8.41 2.20 13.39
N VAL A 34 7.20 2.29 12.83
CA VAL A 34 6.83 3.32 11.84
C VAL A 34 6.33 4.60 12.53
N GLY A 35 5.96 4.52 13.81
CA GLY A 35 5.29 5.58 14.55
C GLY A 35 6.04 6.92 14.49
N GLY A 36 5.38 7.92 13.91
CA GLY A 36 5.95 9.25 13.73
C GLY A 36 6.30 9.57 12.27
N PHE A 37 6.42 8.60 11.39
CA PHE A 37 6.65 8.83 9.96
C PHE A 37 5.53 8.18 9.12
N PRO A 38 4.89 8.88 8.17
CA PRO A 38 5.05 10.29 7.79
C PRO A 38 4.12 11.25 8.58
N HIS A 39 4.07 11.15 9.92
CA HIS A 39 3.19 11.95 10.79
C HIS A 39 1.67 11.83 10.51
N ILE A 40 1.20 10.67 10.06
CA ILE A 40 -0.24 10.40 9.95
C ILE A 40 -0.73 9.41 10.99
N VAL A 41 -2.03 9.48 11.31
CA VAL A 41 -2.67 8.53 12.23
C VAL A 41 -2.58 7.12 11.64
N TRP A 42 -2.20 6.14 12.46
CA TRP A 42 -1.99 4.74 12.04
C TRP A 42 -3.17 4.14 11.27
N ARG A 43 -4.40 4.46 11.68
CA ARG A 43 -5.61 4.05 10.97
C ARG A 43 -5.62 4.54 9.52
N THR A 44 -5.28 5.80 9.29
CA THR A 44 -5.16 6.40 7.96
C THR A 44 -4.05 5.73 7.15
N ALA A 45 -2.93 5.37 7.79
CA ALA A 45 -1.84 4.65 7.14
C ALA A 45 -2.28 3.27 6.64
N GLY A 46 -3.10 2.55 7.42
CA GLY A 46 -3.71 1.29 6.99
C GLY A 46 -4.68 1.45 5.81
N ASP A 47 -5.52 2.49 5.82
CA ASP A 47 -6.42 2.80 4.71
C ASP A 47 -5.65 3.14 3.42
N ILE A 48 -4.55 3.88 3.53
CA ILE A 48 -3.64 4.18 2.43
C ILE A 48 -2.99 2.90 1.90
N ALA A 49 -2.44 2.06 2.78
CA ALA A 49 -1.78 0.82 2.38
C ALA A 49 -2.72 -0.11 1.61
N ARG A 50 -3.98 -0.24 2.06
CA ARG A 50 -5.01 -1.02 1.35
C ARG A 50 -5.28 -0.46 -0.06
N ARG A 51 -5.46 0.86 -0.19
CA ARG A 51 -5.69 1.49 -1.51
C ARG A 51 -4.51 1.30 -2.46
N VAL A 52 -3.28 1.45 -1.96
CA VAL A 52 -2.07 1.21 -2.76
C VAL A 52 -1.98 -0.25 -3.20
N ALA A 53 -2.29 -1.20 -2.32
CA ALA A 53 -2.32 -2.62 -2.65
C ALA A 53 -3.36 -2.96 -3.73
N GLU A 54 -4.59 -2.44 -3.59
CA GLU A 54 -5.67 -2.60 -4.59
C GLU A 54 -5.22 -2.06 -5.96
N ARG A 55 -4.67 -0.86 -5.98
CA ARG A 55 -4.15 -0.24 -7.21
C ARG A 55 -3.04 -1.08 -7.86
N LEU A 56 -2.05 -1.51 -7.07
CA LEU A 56 -0.94 -2.32 -7.59
C LEU A 56 -1.43 -3.68 -8.11
N GLY A 57 -2.41 -4.29 -7.45
CA GLY A 57 -3.04 -5.53 -7.88
C GLY A 57 -3.76 -5.41 -9.23
N THR A 58 -4.25 -4.21 -9.58
CA THR A 58 -4.85 -3.95 -10.91
C THR A 58 -3.83 -3.56 -11.99
N ALA A 59 -2.68 -3.01 -11.60
CA ALA A 59 -1.70 -2.45 -12.51
C ALA A 59 -0.59 -3.42 -12.90
N MET A 60 -0.33 -4.43 -12.07
CA MET A 60 0.73 -5.41 -12.29
C MET A 60 0.13 -6.76 -12.73
N PRO A 61 0.82 -7.50 -13.62
CA PRO A 61 0.52 -8.91 -13.84
C PRO A 61 0.54 -9.68 -12.52
N SER A 62 -0.12 -10.84 -12.49
CA SER A 62 -0.11 -11.65 -11.29
C SER A 62 1.33 -12.04 -10.98
N PRO A 63 1.79 -11.92 -9.71
CA PRO A 63 3.11 -12.40 -9.33
C PRO A 63 3.26 -13.92 -9.48
N PHE A 64 2.15 -14.62 -9.74
CA PHE A 64 2.08 -16.06 -9.96
C PHE A 64 1.95 -16.44 -11.45
N ASP A 65 1.92 -15.49 -12.37
CA ASP A 65 1.84 -15.80 -13.81
C ASP A 65 3.07 -16.62 -14.25
N GLY A 66 2.81 -17.81 -14.81
CA GLY A 66 3.86 -18.74 -15.24
C GLY A 66 4.56 -19.50 -14.10
N LEU A 67 4.07 -19.43 -12.87
CA LEU A 67 4.66 -20.13 -11.74
C LEU A 67 4.39 -21.64 -11.82
N ALA A 68 5.45 -22.45 -11.93
CA ALA A 68 5.36 -23.91 -12.01
C ALA A 68 5.42 -24.61 -10.63
N ALA A 69 5.98 -23.96 -9.60
CA ALA A 69 6.10 -24.53 -8.25
C ALA A 69 6.21 -23.43 -7.18
N ILE A 70 5.64 -23.68 -5.99
CA ILE A 70 5.73 -22.80 -4.82
C ILE A 70 6.11 -23.63 -3.58
N GLY A 71 7.09 -23.16 -2.80
CA GLY A 71 7.48 -23.79 -1.54
C GLY A 71 6.59 -23.33 -0.39
N VAL A 72 6.13 -24.27 0.44
CA VAL A 72 5.40 -23.96 1.69
C VAL A 72 6.32 -24.21 2.86
N ALA A 73 6.57 -23.19 3.68
CA ALA A 73 7.30 -23.31 4.93
C ALA A 73 6.31 -23.30 6.10
N THR A 74 6.43 -24.28 7.00
CA THR A 74 5.77 -24.23 8.32
C THR A 74 6.76 -23.69 9.35
N MET A 75 6.25 -23.07 10.41
CA MET A 75 7.07 -22.78 11.58
C MET A 75 7.50 -24.09 12.24
N CYS A 76 8.78 -24.23 12.57
CA CYS A 76 9.31 -25.28 13.45
C CYS A 76 8.87 -25.04 14.90
#